data_AF-W5J8D3-F1
#
_entry.id   AF-W5J8D3-F1
#
_cell.length_a   1.000
_cell.length_b   1.000
_cell.length_c   1.000
_cell.angle_alpha   90.00
_cell.angle_beta   90.00
_cell.angle_gamma   90.00
#
_symmetry.space_group_name_H-M   'P 1'
#
loop_
_entity.id
_entity.type
_entity.pdbx_description
1 polymer ?
#
loop_
_entity_poly.entity_id
_entity_poly.type
_entity_poly.pdbx_seq_one_letter_code
_entity_poly.pdbx_strand_id
1 'polypeptide(L)'
;MARALRSTVRGRCKLREVEYYKQMVLSHQSPVPEVVEKKSPAHCGQRTRNIRWTDVHFCNCSYSSSTTGRAMIEACQQQQLYLYDEWLRMAIVGMQDIRELYTHTPFPTEIRCQEKSKGGLCYEVILAEPAVNVTLPKLPPVPGKNVSAEEIEEKLKAAEERRLSLEAKKMADWSAKMAKIEEASRKKDELDKEFKTHAKEVLVTKMEQYEEKREQQLSEIKEKLKMHAADIEKTRQSLEQQKIEDLQKHLDEKLRNASTLRDDNIKKILGRLKEHNTDKLNEVRATVDQIEAQKCNEQTRIIENKLSTAEQNREKELQKKLDAIRKHERRAELVRQNKAALAQKSDVTASSG
;
A
#
# COMPACT_ATOMS: atom_id res chain seq x y z
N MET A 1 44.99 34.45 -24.75
CA MET A 1 45.03 35.92 -24.58
C MET A 1 44.10 36.58 -25.59
N ALA A 2 42.82 36.72 -25.27
CA ALA A 2 41.90 37.49 -26.09
C ALA A 2 40.70 37.91 -25.23
N ARG A 3 40.58 39.21 -24.96
CA ARG A 3 39.30 39.88 -24.69
C ARG A 3 39.52 41.38 -24.81
N ALA A 4 39.02 41.91 -25.91
CA ALA A 4 38.81 43.33 -26.09
C ALA A 4 37.38 43.53 -26.57
N LEU A 5 36.75 44.53 -25.93
CA LEU A 5 35.75 45.47 -26.43
C LEU A 5 34.25 45.23 -26.17
N ARG A 6 33.70 46.31 -25.57
CA ARG A 6 32.36 46.91 -25.67
C ARG A 6 31.26 46.36 -24.75
N SER A 7 30.31 47.15 -24.27
CA SER A 7 30.23 48.54 -23.77
C SER A 7 28.79 48.67 -23.25
N THR A 8 28.66 49.18 -22.05
CA THR A 8 27.59 49.97 -21.41
C THR A 8 26.20 50.13 -22.07
N VAL A 9 25.19 50.09 -21.19
CA VAL A 9 23.83 50.70 -21.21
C VAL A 9 22.65 49.78 -21.56
N ARG A 10 21.93 49.35 -20.50
CA ARG A 10 20.46 49.28 -20.31
C ARG A 10 20.26 48.54 -18.97
N GLY A 11 19.76 49.17 -17.92
CA GLY A 11 18.35 49.47 -17.76
C GLY A 11 17.79 48.51 -16.70
N ARG A 12 17.20 49.07 -15.64
CA ARG A 12 16.57 48.37 -14.51
C ARG A 12 15.46 47.41 -14.98
N CYS A 13 15.05 46.55 -14.05
CA CYS A 13 13.91 45.62 -14.06
C CYS A 13 14.22 44.19 -14.51
N LYS A 14 14.83 43.39 -13.63
CA LYS A 14 14.49 41.97 -13.42
C LYS A 14 14.74 41.56 -11.98
N LEU A 15 13.75 41.84 -11.14
CA LEU A 15 13.56 41.24 -9.81
C LEU A 15 12.03 41.13 -9.61
N ARG A 16 11.39 40.38 -10.50
CA ARG A 16 9.97 40.02 -10.44
C ARG A 16 9.66 38.83 -11.36
N GLU A 17 10.46 37.78 -11.26
CA GLU A 17 10.24 36.50 -11.98
C GLU A 17 10.51 35.28 -11.07
N VAL A 18 10.34 35.40 -9.75
CA VAL A 18 10.43 34.26 -8.80
C VAL A 18 9.23 34.19 -7.84
N GLU A 19 8.09 34.81 -8.18
CA GLU A 19 6.85 34.69 -7.39
C GLU A 19 5.68 34.10 -8.17
N TYR A 20 5.87 33.71 -9.43
CA TYR A 20 4.77 33.19 -10.26
C TYR A 20 4.74 31.65 -10.39
N TYR A 21 5.73 30.93 -9.87
CA TYR A 21 5.81 29.46 -9.94
C TYR A 21 5.64 28.74 -8.60
N LYS A 22 5.23 29.45 -7.54
CA LYS A 22 4.88 28.85 -6.24
C LYS A 22 3.37 28.74 -5.99
N GLN A 23 2.55 29.19 -6.95
CA GLN A 23 1.09 29.26 -6.83
C GLN A 23 0.34 28.30 -7.77
N MET A 24 1.03 27.43 -8.49
CA MET A 24 0.44 26.55 -9.52
C MET A 24 0.48 25.05 -9.21
N VAL A 25 0.70 24.65 -7.94
CA VAL A 25 0.68 23.23 -7.50
C VAL A 25 -0.31 23.01 -6.32
N LEU A 26 -1.31 23.87 -6.15
CA LEU A 26 -2.38 23.67 -5.16
C LEU A 26 -3.80 23.82 -5.74
N SER A 27 -3.96 23.60 -7.04
CA SER A 27 -5.27 23.61 -7.69
C SER A 27 -5.45 22.38 -8.59
N HIS A 28 -5.70 21.21 -7.98
CA HIS A 28 -6.44 20.13 -8.63
C HIS A 28 -6.95 19.14 -7.57
N GLN A 29 -8.19 19.37 -7.10
CA GLN A 29 -9.19 18.30 -7.05
C GLN A 29 -10.62 18.89 -6.99
N SER A 30 -11.43 18.40 -7.94
CA SER A 30 -12.81 18.75 -8.27
C SER A 30 -13.82 17.92 -7.42
N PRO A 31 -15.15 18.16 -7.53
CA PRO A 31 -16.10 18.08 -6.41
C PRO A 31 -17.18 16.97 -6.54
N VAL A 32 -18.25 17.08 -5.73
CA VAL A 32 -19.66 16.60 -5.87
C VAL A 32 -20.08 15.45 -4.89
N PRO A 33 -21.34 15.33 -4.38
CA PRO A 33 -22.47 16.28 -4.22
C PRO A 33 -23.06 16.41 -2.79
N GLU A 34 -23.85 17.46 -2.64
CA GLU A 34 -24.80 17.79 -1.57
C GLU A 34 -26.14 17.05 -1.77
N VAL A 35 -26.70 16.45 -0.70
CA VAL A 35 -28.13 16.08 -0.61
C VAL A 35 -28.70 16.58 0.72
N VAL A 36 -29.84 17.24 0.57
CA VAL A 36 -30.65 18.01 1.51
C VAL A 36 -31.33 17.14 2.58
N GLU A 37 -31.37 17.58 3.84
CA GLU A 37 -32.56 17.36 4.67
C GLU A 37 -32.81 18.52 5.67
N LYS A 38 -33.99 19.13 5.53
CA LYS A 38 -34.55 20.16 6.42
C LYS A 38 -35.23 19.50 7.62
N LYS A 39 -35.02 19.97 8.86
CA LYS A 39 -36.08 20.05 9.89
C LYS A 39 -35.92 21.31 10.76
N SER A 40 -37.08 21.89 11.10
CA SER A 40 -37.31 23.21 11.70
C SER A 40 -37.58 23.10 13.23
N PRO A 41 -38.08 24.12 13.94
CA PRO A 41 -37.45 24.77 15.09
C PRO A 41 -38.03 24.38 16.46
N ALA A 42 -37.28 24.52 17.56
CA ALA A 42 -37.84 24.38 18.90
C ALA A 42 -37.17 25.31 19.95
N HIS A 43 -38.01 26.21 20.46
CA HIS A 43 -37.99 26.89 21.77
C HIS A 43 -36.81 27.76 22.19
N CYS A 44 -37.01 29.07 21.97
CA CYS A 44 -36.52 30.15 22.81
C CYS A 44 -37.05 29.96 24.25
N GLY A 45 -36.19 29.45 25.15
CA GLY A 45 -36.44 29.41 26.58
C GLY A 45 -36.25 30.79 27.19
N GLN A 46 -37.36 31.44 27.55
CA GLN A 46 -37.38 32.59 28.43
C GLN A 46 -36.61 32.26 29.72
N ARG A 47 -35.59 33.06 30.02
CA ARG A 47 -34.96 33.05 31.34
C ARG A 47 -34.94 34.49 31.86
N THR A 48 -36.06 34.87 32.47
CA THR A 48 -36.15 36.04 33.35
C THR A 48 -35.18 35.82 34.52
N ARG A 49 -34.07 36.56 34.54
CA ARG A 49 -33.27 36.73 35.75
C ARG A 49 -33.44 38.15 36.24
N ASN A 50 -33.80 38.27 37.51
CA ASN A 50 -33.83 39.52 38.29
C ASN A 50 -32.55 40.32 38.05
N ILE A 51 -32.69 41.47 37.38
CA ILE A 51 -31.64 42.48 37.25
C ILE A 51 -31.66 43.31 38.55
N ARG A 52 -30.56 43.27 39.32
CA ARG A 52 -30.30 44.25 40.37
C ARG A 52 -29.81 45.53 39.72
N TRP A 53 -30.26 46.68 40.21
CA TRP A 53 -29.98 48.03 39.70
C TRP A 53 -28.51 48.48 39.69
N THR A 54 -27.54 47.64 40.06
CA THR A 54 -26.12 48.01 40.16
C THR A 54 -25.25 47.60 38.98
N ASP A 55 -25.77 46.85 37.99
CA ASP A 55 -24.98 46.35 36.86
C ASP A 55 -25.30 47.07 35.53
N VAL A 56 -25.26 48.41 35.53
CA VAL A 56 -25.29 49.21 34.28
C VAL A 56 -23.86 49.36 33.77
N HIS A 57 -23.30 48.28 33.24
CA HIS A 57 -22.16 48.40 32.34
C HIS A 57 -22.68 48.73 30.94
N PHE A 58 -22.36 49.95 30.49
CA PHE A 58 -22.51 50.44 29.12
C PHE A 58 -22.09 49.35 28.11
N CYS A 59 -23.07 48.70 27.48
CA CYS A 59 -22.82 47.80 26.37
C CYS A 59 -22.63 48.67 25.13
N ASN A 60 -21.37 48.97 24.79
CA ASN A 60 -21.01 49.64 23.55
C ASN A 60 -21.11 48.60 22.42
N CYS A 61 -22.32 48.40 21.89
CA CYS A 61 -22.58 47.45 20.82
C CYS A 61 -22.31 48.10 19.47
N SER A 62 -21.14 47.79 18.91
CA SER A 62 -20.73 48.18 17.57
C SER A 62 -21.70 47.62 16.52
N TYR A 63 -22.24 48.54 15.74
CA TYR A 63 -22.93 48.40 14.44
C TYR A 63 -23.09 46.94 13.91
N SER A 64 -24.28 46.37 14.10
CA SER A 64 -24.81 45.36 13.18
C SER A 64 -26.10 45.89 12.55
N SER A 65 -26.03 46.13 11.25
CA SER A 65 -27.14 46.60 10.42
C SER A 65 -28.14 45.46 10.20
N SER A 66 -28.95 45.17 11.21
CA SER A 66 -30.15 44.35 11.07
C SER A 66 -31.36 45.14 11.57
N THR A 67 -32.47 45.09 10.83
CA THR A 67 -33.74 45.76 11.16
C THR A 67 -34.29 45.34 12.54
N THR A 68 -33.87 44.19 13.06
CA THR A 68 -34.19 43.68 14.40
C THR A 68 -33.45 44.39 15.54
N GLY A 69 -32.33 45.07 15.27
CA GLY A 69 -31.57 45.79 16.30
C GLY A 69 -32.19 47.13 16.71
N ARG A 70 -32.88 47.84 15.81
CA ARG A 70 -33.55 49.11 16.12
C ARG A 70 -34.77 48.92 17.04
N ALA A 71 -35.56 47.87 16.79
CA ALA A 71 -36.75 47.57 17.59
C ALA A 71 -36.44 47.24 19.06
N MET A 72 -35.29 46.62 19.34
CA MET A 72 -34.86 46.34 20.72
C MET A 72 -34.39 47.61 21.45
N ILE A 73 -33.80 48.57 20.75
CA ILE A 73 -33.34 49.84 21.35
C ILE A 73 -34.54 50.75 21.65
N GLU A 74 -35.51 50.82 20.74
CA GLU A 74 -36.76 51.58 20.97
C GLU A 74 -37.57 50.99 22.13
N ALA A 75 -37.71 49.66 22.22
CA ALA A 75 -38.40 49.01 23.34
C ALA A 75 -37.72 49.27 24.70
N CYS A 76 -36.38 49.32 24.73
CA CYS A 76 -35.63 49.60 25.95
C CYS A 76 -35.78 51.07 26.40
N GLN A 77 -35.78 52.02 25.47
CA GLN A 77 -36.00 53.45 25.77
C GLN A 77 -37.43 53.71 26.26
N GLN A 78 -38.43 53.01 25.71
CA GLN A 78 -39.83 53.17 26.11
C GLN A 78 -40.10 52.61 27.52
N GLN A 79 -39.41 51.54 27.91
CA GLN A 79 -39.51 50.97 29.26
C GLN A 79 -38.83 51.85 30.32
N GLN A 80 -37.82 52.63 29.92
CA GLN A 80 -37.11 53.56 30.80
C GLN A 80 -37.95 54.82 31.14
N LEU A 81 -38.77 55.30 30.20
CA LEU A 81 -39.67 56.44 30.42
C LEU A 81 -40.86 56.10 31.34
N TYR A 82 -41.37 54.86 31.27
CA TYR A 82 -42.49 54.42 32.12
C TYR A 82 -42.12 54.36 33.61
N LEU A 83 -40.90 53.91 33.92
CA LEU A 83 -40.39 53.84 35.29
C LEU A 83 -40.12 55.23 35.90
N TYR A 84 -39.86 56.25 35.07
CA TYR A 84 -39.66 57.62 35.53
C TYR A 84 -40.98 58.31 35.90
N ASP A 85 -42.06 58.04 35.15
CA ASP A 85 -43.40 58.59 35.42
C ASP A 85 -44.07 57.97 36.66
N GLU A 86 -43.85 56.67 36.92
CA GLU A 86 -44.35 56.00 38.13
C GLU A 86 -43.69 56.52 39.41
N TRP A 87 -42.38 56.80 39.35
CA TRP A 87 -41.64 57.36 40.47
C TRP A 87 -42.09 58.79 40.81
N LEU A 88 -42.39 59.60 39.78
CA LEU A 88 -42.90 60.97 39.96
C LEU A 88 -44.32 60.99 40.55
N ARG A 89 -45.20 60.04 40.19
CA ARG A 89 -46.55 59.91 40.78
C ARG A 89 -46.51 59.50 42.25
N MET A 90 -45.61 58.58 42.63
CA MET A 90 -45.43 58.19 44.04
C MET A 90 -44.89 59.34 44.90
N ALA A 91 -44.04 60.20 44.34
CA ALA A 91 -43.52 61.37 45.04
C ALA A 91 -44.59 62.47 45.28
N ILE A 92 -45.55 62.64 44.37
CA ILE A 92 -46.62 63.65 44.50
C ILE A 92 -47.66 63.23 45.56
N VAL A 93 -48.05 61.96 45.61
CA VAL A 93 -48.97 61.44 46.63
C VAL A 93 -48.34 61.53 48.03
N GLY A 94 -47.04 61.23 48.15
CA GLY A 94 -46.31 61.32 49.42
C GLY A 94 -46.16 62.74 50.00
N MET A 95 -46.32 63.80 49.18
CA MET A 95 -46.31 65.19 49.66
C MET A 95 -47.69 65.71 50.08
N GLN A 96 -48.79 65.03 49.71
CA GLN A 96 -50.14 65.42 50.13
C GLN A 96 -50.49 64.96 51.56
N ASP A 97 -49.88 63.87 52.06
CA ASP A 97 -50.07 63.36 53.43
C ASP A 97 -49.39 64.20 54.52
N ILE A 98 -48.44 65.08 54.19
CA ILE A 98 -47.74 65.92 55.18
C ILE A 98 -48.56 67.18 55.55
N ARG A 99 -49.63 67.49 54.81
CA ARG A 99 -50.43 68.71 55.01
C ARG A 99 -51.63 68.54 55.96
N GLU A 100 -51.93 67.33 56.43
CA GLU A 100 -53.08 67.04 57.31
C GLU A 100 -52.77 66.93 58.81
N LEU A 101 -51.50 67.01 59.23
CA LEU A 101 -51.11 66.86 60.64
C LEU A 101 -51.03 68.16 61.47
N TYR A 102 -51.61 69.26 60.98
CA TYR A 102 -51.59 70.56 61.69
C TYR A 102 -52.97 71.23 61.73
N THR A 103 -53.95 70.57 62.35
CA THR A 103 -55.18 71.23 62.82
C THR A 103 -55.44 70.84 64.27
N HIS A 104 -54.76 71.52 65.19
CA HIS A 104 -54.96 71.40 66.63
C HIS A 104 -56.35 71.95 67.01
N THR A 105 -57.24 71.06 67.46
CA THR A 105 -58.44 71.41 68.24
C THR A 105 -58.04 71.55 69.72
N PRO A 106 -58.32 72.67 70.39
CA PRO A 106 -57.94 72.85 71.79
C PRO A 106 -58.94 72.12 72.70
N PHE A 107 -58.56 70.96 73.22
CA PHE A 107 -59.20 70.33 74.38
C PHE A 107 -58.90 71.16 75.64
N PRO A 108 -59.88 71.39 76.53
CA PRO A 108 -59.66 72.14 77.76
C PRO A 108 -58.85 71.30 78.76
N THR A 109 -57.58 71.64 78.98
CA THR A 109 -56.71 71.03 80.00
C THR A 109 -57.08 71.56 81.39
N GLU A 110 -57.48 70.67 82.31
CA GLU A 110 -57.74 71.01 83.72
C GLU A 110 -56.52 70.62 84.59
N ILE A 111 -56.03 71.57 85.38
CA ILE A 111 -54.93 71.34 86.33
C ILE A 111 -55.52 71.21 87.73
N ARG A 112 -55.27 70.07 88.40
CA ARG A 112 -55.80 69.75 89.74
C ARG A 112 -54.66 69.38 90.70
N CYS A 113 -54.92 69.47 92.00
CA CYS A 113 -54.01 69.03 93.07
C CYS A 113 -52.63 69.71 93.06
N GLN A 114 -52.61 71.06 93.13
CA GLN A 114 -51.35 71.81 93.20
C GLN A 114 -50.77 71.78 94.63
N GLU A 115 -49.66 71.08 94.82
CA GLU A 115 -48.94 71.03 96.09
C GLU A 115 -47.64 71.84 95.97
N LYS A 116 -47.52 72.91 96.77
CA LYS A 116 -46.35 73.80 96.77
C LYS A 116 -45.48 73.49 97.98
N SER A 117 -44.27 73.02 97.74
CA SER A 117 -43.24 72.88 98.77
C SER A 117 -42.09 73.85 98.53
N LYS A 118 -41.23 74.08 99.53
CA LYS A 118 -40.02 74.93 99.39
C LYS A 118 -39.06 74.47 98.26
N GLY A 119 -39.16 73.21 97.83
CA GLY A 119 -38.32 72.60 96.79
C GLY A 119 -38.94 72.51 95.40
N GLY A 120 -40.18 73.00 95.21
CA GLY A 120 -40.85 72.96 93.91
C GLY A 120 -42.35 72.73 94.03
N LEU A 121 -42.99 72.71 92.86
CA LEU A 121 -44.44 72.69 92.70
C LEU A 121 -44.84 71.46 91.90
N CYS A 122 -45.66 70.58 92.48
CA CYS A 122 -46.28 69.47 91.76
C CYS A 122 -47.74 69.84 91.44
N TYR A 123 -48.23 69.40 90.29
CA TYR A 123 -49.63 69.49 89.90
C TYR A 123 -49.95 68.34 88.95
N GLU A 124 -51.20 67.87 88.99
CA GLU A 124 -51.70 66.85 88.09
C GLU A 124 -52.38 67.52 86.89
N VAL A 125 -52.00 67.11 85.67
CA VAL A 125 -52.55 67.64 84.43
C VAL A 125 -53.47 66.60 83.82
N ILE A 126 -54.78 66.87 83.85
CA ILE A 126 -55.78 66.00 83.25
C ILE A 126 -56.09 66.57 81.86
N LEU A 127 -55.68 65.83 80.83
CA LEU A 127 -55.90 66.20 79.42
C LEU A 127 -57.30 65.77 78.92
N ALA A 128 -57.94 64.82 79.63
CA ALA A 128 -59.34 64.39 79.45
C ALA A 128 -59.80 63.58 80.68
N GLU A 129 -61.06 63.70 81.11
CA GLU A 129 -61.62 62.86 82.17
C GLU A 129 -61.77 61.39 81.69
N PRO A 130 -61.43 60.39 82.53
CA PRO A 130 -61.57 58.99 82.14
C PRO A 130 -63.05 58.64 81.93
N ALA A 131 -63.41 58.26 80.71
CA ALA A 131 -64.81 58.11 80.26
C ALA A 131 -65.62 56.97 80.92
N VAL A 132 -65.05 56.20 81.87
CA VAL A 132 -65.76 55.13 82.58
C VAL A 132 -65.14 54.95 83.97
N ASN A 133 -65.98 54.96 85.01
CA ASN A 133 -65.62 54.60 86.38
C ASN A 133 -65.44 53.06 86.48
N VAL A 134 -64.34 52.55 85.91
CA VAL A 134 -64.00 51.13 85.91
C VAL A 134 -63.28 50.82 87.22
N THR A 135 -64.00 50.20 88.16
CA THR A 135 -63.34 49.33 89.14
C THR A 135 -62.65 48.23 88.37
N LEU A 136 -61.31 48.28 88.30
CA LEU A 136 -60.49 47.20 87.74
C LEU A 136 -60.95 45.87 88.38
N PRO A 137 -61.41 44.89 87.59
CA PRO A 137 -61.61 43.54 88.11
C PRO A 137 -60.26 43.08 88.65
N LYS A 138 -60.17 42.91 89.96
CA LYS A 138 -59.00 42.33 90.61
C LYS A 138 -58.91 40.91 90.07
N LEU A 139 -58.10 40.71 89.02
CA LEU A 139 -57.82 39.37 88.53
C LEU A 139 -57.32 38.58 89.74
N PRO A 140 -57.91 37.40 90.03
CA PRO A 140 -57.35 36.53 91.05
C PRO A 140 -55.87 36.36 90.72
N PRO A 141 -54.97 36.39 91.72
CA PRO A 141 -53.55 36.18 91.46
C PRO A 141 -53.42 34.81 90.83
N VAL A 142 -53.28 34.76 89.49
CA VAL A 142 -52.76 33.58 88.83
C VAL A 142 -51.42 33.39 89.50
N PRO A 143 -51.16 32.28 90.20
CA PRO A 143 -49.85 32.04 90.75
C PRO A 143 -48.91 32.15 89.56
N GLY A 144 -48.13 33.23 89.52
CA GLY A 144 -47.12 33.40 88.50
C GLY A 144 -46.31 32.13 88.60
N LYS A 145 -46.32 31.29 87.56
CA LYS A 145 -45.45 30.13 87.54
C LYS A 145 -44.06 30.70 87.77
N ASN A 146 -43.53 30.46 88.97
CA ASN A 146 -42.21 30.90 89.34
C ASN A 146 -41.30 30.08 88.43
N VAL A 147 -40.93 30.69 87.31
CA VAL A 147 -40.06 30.07 86.31
C VAL A 147 -38.81 29.67 87.09
N SER A 148 -38.59 28.37 87.20
CA SER A 148 -37.45 27.85 87.95
C SER A 148 -36.17 28.39 87.28
N ALA A 149 -35.11 28.62 88.06
CA ALA A 149 -33.84 29.08 87.51
C ALA A 149 -33.34 28.18 86.35
N GLU A 150 -33.67 26.88 86.42
CA GLU A 150 -33.36 25.88 85.41
C GLU A 150 -34.14 26.08 84.09
N GLU A 151 -35.44 26.43 84.16
CA GLU A 151 -36.26 26.73 82.96
C GLU A 151 -35.83 28.03 82.26
N ILE A 152 -35.27 28.99 83.00
CA ILE A 152 -34.70 30.23 82.45
C ILE A 152 -33.38 29.92 81.73
N GLU A 153 -32.50 29.15 82.37
CA GLU A 153 -31.22 28.74 81.79
C GLU A 153 -31.40 27.89 80.52
N GLU A 154 -32.36 26.97 80.52
CA GLU A 154 -32.68 26.15 79.36
C GLU A 154 -33.15 27.01 78.16
N LYS A 155 -33.99 28.04 78.39
CA LYS A 155 -34.42 28.97 77.34
C LYS A 155 -33.27 29.82 76.79
N LEU A 156 -32.34 30.25 77.65
CA LEU A 156 -31.13 30.97 77.23
C LEU A 156 -30.21 30.07 76.41
N LYS A 157 -30.00 28.83 76.86
CA LYS A 157 -29.22 27.82 76.14
C LYS A 157 -29.84 27.46 74.78
N ALA A 158 -31.16 27.30 74.69
CA ALA A 158 -31.86 27.07 73.42
C ALA A 158 -31.81 28.28 72.47
N ALA A 159 -31.71 29.50 72.99
CA ALA A 159 -31.46 30.69 72.17
C ALA A 159 -30.00 30.73 71.65
N GLU A 160 -29.03 30.38 72.49
CA GLU A 160 -27.63 30.27 72.10
C GLU A 160 -27.39 29.15 71.08
N GLU A 161 -27.99 27.98 71.27
CA GLU A 161 -27.90 26.87 70.32
C GLU A 161 -28.50 27.23 68.96
N ARG A 162 -29.64 27.95 68.93
CA ARG A 162 -30.19 28.49 67.67
C ARG A 162 -29.24 29.47 67.00
N ARG A 163 -28.61 30.38 67.76
CA ARG A 163 -27.57 31.29 67.23
C ARG A 163 -26.41 30.50 66.62
N LEU A 164 -25.88 29.52 67.35
CA LEU A 164 -24.76 28.70 66.91
C LEU A 164 -25.11 27.85 65.67
N SER A 165 -26.33 27.30 65.62
CA SER A 165 -26.80 26.52 64.46
C SER A 165 -26.92 27.38 63.20
N LEU A 166 -27.38 28.63 63.31
CA LEU A 166 -27.43 29.58 62.20
C LEU A 166 -26.04 29.98 61.74
N GLU A 167 -25.10 30.15 62.67
CA GLU A 167 -23.70 30.44 62.35
C GLU A 167 -23.03 29.24 61.66
N ALA A 168 -23.20 28.04 62.19
CA ALA A 168 -22.72 26.79 61.57
C ALA A 168 -23.31 26.60 60.17
N LYS A 169 -24.61 26.88 59.98
CA LYS A 169 -25.25 26.83 58.66
C LYS A 169 -24.64 27.84 57.69
N LYS A 170 -24.40 29.08 58.13
CA LYS A 170 -23.72 30.10 57.30
C LYS A 170 -22.32 29.63 56.90
N MET A 171 -21.56 29.06 57.84
CA MET A 171 -20.22 28.53 57.56
C MET A 171 -20.25 27.35 56.59
N ALA A 172 -21.21 26.43 56.73
CA ALA A 172 -21.41 25.33 55.80
C ALA A 172 -21.79 25.84 54.38
N ASP A 173 -22.70 26.81 54.28
CA ASP A 173 -23.10 27.41 53.01
C ASP A 173 -21.92 28.15 52.33
N TRP A 174 -21.08 28.83 53.11
CA TRP A 174 -19.86 29.47 52.62
C TRP A 174 -18.83 28.44 52.14
N SER A 175 -18.60 27.38 52.92
CA SER A 175 -17.70 26.28 52.54
C SER A 175 -18.16 25.59 51.26
N ALA A 176 -19.46 25.29 51.12
CA ALA A 176 -20.03 24.69 49.91
C ALA A 176 -19.87 25.58 48.68
N LYS A 177 -20.02 26.91 48.83
CA LYS A 177 -19.77 27.86 47.72
C LYS A 177 -18.29 27.87 47.30
N MET A 178 -17.37 27.83 48.26
CA MET A 178 -15.93 27.77 47.97
C MET A 178 -15.56 26.47 47.28
N ALA A 179 -16.05 25.32 47.76
CA ALA A 179 -15.84 24.03 47.12
C ALA A 179 -16.35 23.99 45.67
N LYS A 180 -17.50 24.62 45.39
CA LYS A 180 -18.04 24.71 44.03
C LYS A 180 -17.19 25.59 43.11
N ILE A 181 -16.63 26.68 43.62
CA ILE A 181 -15.72 27.56 42.87
C ILE A 181 -14.42 26.80 42.56
N GLU A 182 -13.86 26.09 43.55
CA GLU A 182 -12.66 25.28 43.38
C GLU A 182 -12.89 24.16 42.36
N GLU A 183 -14.00 23.44 42.43
CA GLU A 183 -14.33 22.38 41.47
C GLU A 183 -14.49 22.93 40.04
N ALA A 184 -15.12 24.11 39.89
CA ALA A 184 -15.24 24.77 38.59
C ALA A 184 -13.87 25.20 38.04
N SER A 185 -12.98 25.71 38.89
CA SER A 185 -11.60 26.04 38.51
C SER A 185 -10.83 24.78 38.10
N ARG A 186 -10.95 23.70 38.87
CA ARG A 186 -10.28 22.43 38.59
C ARG A 186 -10.72 21.86 37.24
N LYS A 187 -12.03 21.84 36.95
CA LYS A 187 -12.56 21.39 35.66
C LYS A 187 -12.07 22.24 34.48
N LYS A 188 -11.98 23.55 34.66
CA LYS A 188 -11.42 24.44 33.63
C LYS A 188 -9.95 24.09 33.35
N ASP A 189 -9.16 23.88 34.40
CA ASP A 189 -7.73 23.53 34.26
C ASP A 189 -7.53 22.13 33.68
N GLU A 190 -8.41 21.18 34.01
CA GLU A 190 -8.44 19.83 33.42
C GLU A 190 -8.69 19.89 31.90
N LEU A 191 -9.72 20.62 31.46
CA LEU A 191 -10.03 20.78 30.03
C LEU A 191 -8.91 21.51 29.28
N ASP A 192 -8.29 22.53 29.87
CA ASP A 192 -7.17 23.25 29.26
C ASP A 192 -5.92 22.35 29.15
N LYS A 193 -5.68 21.48 30.14
CA LYS A 193 -4.63 20.47 30.07
C LYS A 193 -4.90 19.45 28.98
N GLU A 194 -6.11 18.90 28.92
CA GLU A 194 -6.52 17.93 27.89
C GLU A 194 -6.40 18.51 26.48
N PHE A 195 -6.82 19.76 26.29
CA PHE A 195 -6.67 20.45 25.01
C PHE A 195 -5.20 20.57 24.61
N LYS A 196 -4.33 20.96 25.56
CA LYS A 196 -2.89 21.10 25.33
C LYS A 196 -2.21 19.75 25.06
N THR A 197 -2.57 18.69 25.77
CA THR A 197 -2.00 17.35 25.55
C THR A 197 -2.45 16.80 24.22
N HIS A 198 -3.74 16.88 23.91
CA HIS A 198 -4.29 16.43 22.63
C HIS A 198 -3.67 17.18 21.44
N ALA A 199 -3.53 18.50 21.52
CA ALA A 199 -2.88 19.29 20.47
C ALA A 199 -1.40 18.88 20.26
N LYS A 200 -0.67 18.56 21.34
CA LYS A 200 0.71 18.05 21.26
C LYS A 200 0.76 16.66 20.62
N GLU A 201 -0.09 15.74 21.06
CA GLU A 201 -0.16 14.37 20.53
C GLU A 201 -0.50 14.37 19.03
N VAL A 202 -1.44 15.20 18.60
CA VAL A 202 -1.79 15.36 17.18
C VAL A 202 -0.60 15.87 16.37
N LEU A 203 0.16 16.83 16.91
CA LEU A 203 1.35 17.35 16.24
C LEU A 203 2.43 16.26 16.14
N VAL A 204 2.73 15.57 17.25
CA VAL A 204 3.73 14.49 17.29
C VAL A 204 3.37 13.38 16.31
N THR A 205 2.13 12.90 16.34
CA THR A 205 1.64 11.86 15.42
C THR A 205 1.79 12.28 13.96
N LYS A 206 1.50 13.55 13.63
CA LYS A 206 1.69 14.05 12.26
C LYS A 206 3.16 14.06 11.86
N MET A 207 4.06 14.48 12.76
CA MET A 207 5.49 14.49 12.48
C MET A 207 6.03 13.07 12.28
N GLU A 208 5.64 12.13 13.14
CA GLU A 208 6.00 10.71 13.01
C GLU A 208 5.51 10.13 11.68
N GLN A 209 4.28 10.43 11.26
CA GLN A 209 3.77 10.01 9.95
C GLN A 209 4.55 10.60 8.77
N TYR A 210 5.06 11.84 8.88
CA TYR A 210 5.89 12.42 7.83
C TYR A 210 7.27 11.76 7.78
N GLU A 211 7.85 11.46 8.94
CA GLU A 211 9.13 10.75 9.05
C GLU A 211 9.01 9.33 8.50
N GLU A 212 7.99 8.57 8.91
CA GLU A 212 7.73 7.21 8.44
C GLU A 212 7.51 7.17 6.92
N LYS A 213 6.70 8.08 6.36
CA LYS A 213 6.51 8.19 4.90
C LYS A 213 7.82 8.49 4.18
N ARG A 214 8.64 9.39 4.72
CA ARG A 214 9.95 9.73 4.16
C ARG A 214 10.90 8.54 4.20
N GLU A 215 10.93 7.81 5.31
CA GLU A 215 11.76 6.63 5.48
C GLU A 215 11.31 5.49 4.58
N GLN A 216 10.00 5.28 4.43
CA GLN A 216 9.43 4.30 3.51
C GLN A 216 9.85 4.60 2.06
N GLN A 217 9.71 5.85 1.61
CA GLN A 217 10.15 6.27 0.28
C GLN A 217 11.66 6.08 0.08
N LEU A 218 12.47 6.46 1.06
CA LEU A 218 13.92 6.29 1.00
C LEU A 218 14.31 4.81 0.97
N SER A 219 13.64 3.97 1.76
CA SER A 219 13.84 2.53 1.80
C SER A 219 13.48 1.89 0.46
N GLU A 220 12.34 2.26 -0.13
CA GLU A 220 11.92 1.78 -1.44
C GLU A 220 12.93 2.12 -2.55
N ILE A 221 13.46 3.35 -2.55
CA ILE A 221 14.50 3.77 -3.50
C ILE A 221 15.80 2.98 -3.29
N LYS A 222 16.23 2.80 -2.02
CA LYS A 222 17.43 2.01 -1.70
C LYS A 222 17.29 0.57 -2.15
N GLU A 223 16.14 -0.05 -1.93
CA GLU A 223 15.91 -1.44 -2.33
C GLU A 223 15.90 -1.59 -3.86
N LYS A 224 15.25 -0.66 -4.59
CA LYS A 224 15.30 -0.62 -6.06
C LYS A 224 16.73 -0.52 -6.58
N LEU A 225 17.56 0.34 -5.99
CA LEU A 225 18.98 0.47 -6.35
C LEU A 225 19.77 -0.79 -6.05
N LYS A 226 19.50 -1.44 -4.91
CA LYS A 226 20.14 -2.70 -4.52
C LYS A 226 19.78 -3.84 -5.47
N MET A 227 18.52 -3.98 -5.85
CA MET A 227 18.09 -4.97 -6.86
C MET A 227 18.76 -4.71 -8.21
N HIS A 228 18.75 -3.45 -8.68
CA HIS A 228 19.39 -3.09 -9.95
C HIS A 228 20.91 -3.39 -9.94
N ALA A 229 21.60 -3.12 -8.83
CA ALA A 229 23.02 -3.48 -8.68
C ALA A 229 23.24 -5.00 -8.72
N ALA A 230 22.36 -5.78 -8.08
CA ALA A 230 22.41 -7.24 -8.12
C ALA A 230 22.15 -7.79 -9.54
N ASP A 231 21.22 -7.20 -10.28
CA ASP A 231 20.90 -7.59 -11.66
C ASP A 231 22.06 -7.29 -12.62
N ILE A 232 22.74 -6.15 -12.44
CA ILE A 232 23.98 -5.83 -13.18
C ILE A 232 25.04 -6.89 -12.92
N GLU A 233 25.28 -7.24 -11.65
CA GLU A 233 26.31 -8.22 -11.29
C GLU A 233 25.97 -9.62 -11.82
N LYS A 234 24.69 -10.03 -11.74
CA LYS A 234 24.21 -11.28 -12.33
C LYS A 234 24.43 -11.31 -13.84
N THR A 235 24.14 -10.21 -14.53
CA THR A 235 24.35 -10.08 -15.98
C THR A 235 25.84 -10.15 -16.33
N ARG A 236 26.69 -9.49 -15.54
CA ARG A 236 28.15 -9.54 -15.69
C ARG A 236 28.68 -10.97 -15.56
N GLN A 237 28.26 -11.68 -14.51
CA GLN A 237 28.66 -13.07 -14.27
C GLN A 237 28.16 -14.00 -15.38
N SER A 238 26.92 -13.84 -15.81
CA SER A 238 26.35 -14.63 -16.91
C SER A 238 27.13 -14.43 -18.22
N LEU A 239 27.50 -13.19 -18.55
CA LEU A 239 28.29 -12.89 -19.76
C LEU A 239 29.71 -13.45 -19.66
N GLU A 240 30.32 -13.40 -18.48
CA GLU A 240 31.65 -13.99 -18.27
C GLU A 240 31.62 -15.51 -18.38
N GLN A 241 30.63 -16.15 -17.77
CA GLN A 241 30.41 -17.58 -17.85
C GLN A 241 30.18 -18.05 -19.29
N GLN A 242 29.33 -17.34 -20.04
CA GLN A 242 29.08 -17.59 -21.46
C GLN A 242 30.38 -17.54 -22.27
N LYS A 243 31.22 -16.51 -22.06
CA LYS A 243 32.51 -16.39 -22.76
C LYS A 243 33.44 -17.55 -22.44
N ILE A 244 33.52 -17.97 -21.18
CA ILE A 244 34.35 -19.10 -20.77
C ILE A 244 33.86 -20.39 -21.45
N GLU A 245 32.55 -20.64 -21.44
CA GLU A 245 31.94 -21.81 -22.08
C GLU A 245 32.16 -21.82 -23.60
N ASP A 246 32.01 -20.68 -24.27
CA ASP A 246 32.23 -20.56 -25.71
C ASP A 246 33.72 -20.79 -26.07
N LEU A 247 34.65 -20.27 -25.26
CA LEU A 247 36.08 -20.52 -25.43
C LEU A 247 36.42 -22.00 -25.21
N GLN A 248 35.83 -22.65 -24.21
CA GLN A 248 36.00 -24.08 -23.95
C GLN A 248 35.49 -24.91 -25.13
N LYS A 249 34.27 -24.66 -25.61
CA LYS A 249 33.70 -25.35 -26.77
C LYS A 249 34.59 -25.22 -28.01
N HIS A 250 35.08 -24.01 -28.28
CA HIS A 250 35.96 -23.77 -29.43
C HIS A 250 37.31 -24.47 -29.29
N LEU A 251 37.86 -24.56 -28.06
CA LEU A 251 39.08 -25.33 -27.80
C LEU A 251 38.84 -26.83 -28.02
N ASP A 252 37.75 -27.36 -27.46
CA ASP A 252 37.38 -28.78 -27.60
C ASP A 252 37.14 -29.15 -29.06
N GLU A 253 36.49 -28.29 -29.82
CA GLU A 253 36.27 -28.49 -31.25
C GLU A 253 37.59 -28.49 -32.03
N LYS A 254 38.53 -27.59 -31.71
CA LYS A 254 39.88 -27.64 -32.31
C LYS A 254 40.63 -28.92 -31.99
N LEU A 255 40.57 -29.39 -30.73
CA LEU A 255 41.19 -30.64 -30.32
C LEU A 255 40.56 -31.85 -31.01
N ARG A 256 39.22 -31.86 -31.13
CA ARG A 256 38.46 -32.90 -31.84
C ARG A 256 38.82 -32.92 -33.32
N ASN A 257 38.83 -31.76 -33.98
CA ASN A 257 39.19 -31.64 -35.40
C ASN A 257 40.64 -32.12 -35.65
N ALA A 258 41.57 -31.73 -34.78
CA ALA A 258 42.95 -32.22 -34.85
C ALA A 258 43.03 -33.74 -34.66
N SER A 259 42.22 -34.32 -33.77
CA SER A 259 42.14 -35.78 -33.61
C SER A 259 41.60 -36.47 -34.84
N THR A 260 40.47 -36.02 -35.38
CA THR A 260 39.87 -36.60 -36.58
C THR A 260 40.82 -36.53 -37.77
N LEU A 261 41.59 -35.44 -37.91
CA LEU A 261 42.56 -35.30 -38.98
C LEU A 261 43.73 -36.29 -38.84
N ARG A 262 44.19 -36.56 -37.61
CA ARG A 262 45.20 -37.59 -37.35
C ARG A 262 44.66 -38.98 -37.69
N ASP A 263 43.44 -39.30 -37.26
CA ASP A 263 42.80 -40.60 -37.50
C ASP A 263 42.57 -40.84 -38.99
N ASP A 264 42.10 -39.83 -39.72
CA ASP A 264 41.91 -39.89 -41.17
C ASP A 264 43.23 -40.06 -41.92
N ASN A 265 44.30 -39.39 -41.47
CA ASN A 265 45.62 -39.56 -42.06
C ASN A 265 46.15 -40.98 -41.84
N ILE A 266 46.06 -41.49 -40.60
CA ILE A 266 46.44 -42.88 -40.27
C ILE A 266 45.62 -43.86 -41.11
N LYS A 267 44.31 -43.66 -41.21
CA LYS A 267 43.41 -44.50 -42.03
C LYS A 267 43.81 -44.48 -43.50
N LYS A 268 44.18 -43.32 -44.06
CA LYS A 268 44.69 -43.22 -45.44
C LYS A 268 46.00 -43.98 -45.63
N ILE A 269 46.94 -43.91 -44.68
CA ILE A 269 48.21 -44.65 -44.74
C ILE A 269 47.95 -46.16 -44.69
N LEU A 270 47.11 -46.61 -43.74
CA LEU A 270 46.74 -48.01 -43.61
C LEU A 270 45.99 -48.53 -44.85
N GLY A 271 45.13 -47.71 -45.44
CA GLY A 271 44.42 -48.02 -46.69
C GLY A 271 45.39 -48.29 -47.85
N ARG A 272 46.33 -47.37 -48.11
CA ARG A 272 47.35 -47.55 -49.17
C ARG A 272 48.20 -48.79 -48.93
N LEU A 273 48.56 -49.07 -47.67
CA LEU A 273 49.33 -50.25 -47.31
C LEU A 273 48.53 -51.54 -47.57
N LYS A 274 47.23 -51.55 -47.24
CA LYS A 274 46.32 -52.67 -47.50
C LYS A 274 46.14 -52.91 -49.01
N GLU A 275 45.90 -51.86 -49.79
CA GLU A 275 45.76 -51.93 -51.25
C GLU A 275 47.01 -52.55 -51.90
N HIS A 276 48.19 -52.11 -51.48
CA HIS A 276 49.45 -52.66 -51.99
C HIS A 276 49.66 -54.13 -51.57
N ASN A 277 49.47 -54.45 -50.29
CA ASN A 277 49.79 -55.78 -49.77
C ASN A 277 48.73 -56.83 -50.07
N THR A 278 47.48 -56.42 -50.30
CA THR A 278 46.37 -57.36 -50.52
C THR A 278 46.00 -57.35 -51.98
N ASP A 279 45.52 -56.22 -52.47
CA ASP A 279 44.84 -56.16 -53.76
C ASP A 279 45.85 -56.34 -54.90
N LYS A 280 46.94 -55.55 -54.90
CA LYS A 280 47.99 -55.68 -55.93
C LYS A 280 48.73 -57.02 -55.87
N LEU A 281 49.03 -57.53 -54.68
CA LEU A 281 49.66 -58.86 -54.55
C LEU A 281 48.72 -59.97 -55.05
N ASN A 282 47.42 -59.87 -54.78
CA ASN A 282 46.44 -60.82 -55.30
C ASN A 282 46.30 -60.73 -56.83
N GLU A 283 46.32 -59.53 -57.40
CA GLU A 283 46.33 -59.33 -58.86
C GLU A 283 47.58 -59.96 -59.50
N VAL A 284 48.76 -59.73 -58.92
CA VAL A 284 50.01 -60.33 -59.41
C VAL A 284 49.95 -61.85 -59.31
N ARG A 285 49.48 -62.40 -58.19
CA ARG A 285 49.28 -63.85 -58.02
C ARG A 285 48.33 -64.42 -59.06
N ALA A 286 47.15 -63.80 -59.25
CA ALA A 286 46.18 -64.24 -60.25
C ALA A 286 46.75 -64.20 -61.68
N THR A 287 47.57 -63.18 -61.99
CA THR A 287 48.25 -63.08 -63.29
C THR A 287 49.27 -64.19 -63.47
N VAL A 288 50.07 -64.49 -62.44
CA VAL A 288 51.03 -65.60 -62.45
C VAL A 288 50.31 -66.93 -62.64
N ASP A 289 49.24 -67.19 -61.87
CA ASP A 289 48.42 -68.40 -61.97
C ASP A 289 47.84 -68.56 -63.39
N GLN A 290 47.38 -67.47 -64.00
CA GLN A 290 46.86 -67.48 -65.36
C GLN A 290 47.96 -67.82 -66.40
N ILE A 291 49.15 -67.24 -66.27
CA ILE A 291 50.30 -67.55 -67.14
C ILE A 291 50.73 -69.01 -66.99
N GLU A 292 50.76 -69.52 -65.76
CA GLU A 292 51.09 -70.92 -65.49
C GLU A 292 50.05 -71.88 -66.08
N ALA A 293 48.77 -71.58 -65.93
CA ALA A 293 47.68 -72.34 -66.56
C ALA A 293 47.80 -72.33 -68.10
N GLN A 294 48.10 -71.18 -68.71
CA GLN A 294 48.33 -71.08 -70.15
C GLN A 294 49.52 -71.95 -70.60
N LYS A 295 50.64 -71.91 -69.88
CA LYS A 295 51.81 -72.75 -70.19
C LYS A 295 51.47 -74.24 -70.06
N CYS A 296 50.72 -74.63 -69.04
CA CYS A 296 50.28 -76.01 -68.85
C CYS A 296 49.35 -76.47 -69.98
N ASN A 297 48.39 -75.64 -70.38
CA ASN A 297 47.49 -75.93 -71.50
C ASN A 297 48.26 -76.04 -72.82
N GLU A 298 49.20 -75.15 -73.09
CA GLU A 298 50.02 -75.21 -74.31
C GLU A 298 50.93 -76.45 -74.31
N GLN A 299 51.54 -76.80 -73.16
CA GLN A 299 52.29 -78.05 -73.02
C GLN A 299 51.40 -79.27 -73.28
N THR A 300 50.18 -79.28 -72.75
CA THR A 300 49.20 -80.34 -72.97
C THR A 300 48.86 -80.47 -74.46
N ARG A 301 48.58 -79.34 -75.12
CA ARG A 301 48.31 -79.29 -76.57
C ARG A 301 49.49 -79.79 -77.41
N ILE A 302 50.72 -79.45 -77.05
CA ILE A 302 51.93 -79.96 -77.72
C ILE A 302 52.02 -81.49 -77.56
N ILE A 303 51.74 -82.02 -76.37
CA ILE A 303 51.74 -83.46 -76.11
C ILE A 303 50.64 -84.15 -76.93
N GLU A 304 49.41 -83.62 -76.93
CA GLU A 304 48.29 -84.14 -77.72
C GLU A 304 48.60 -84.17 -79.22
N ASN A 305 49.17 -83.09 -79.76
CA ASN A 305 49.56 -83.03 -81.18
C ASN A 305 50.63 -84.08 -81.52
N LYS A 306 51.61 -84.30 -80.63
CA LYS A 306 52.62 -85.35 -80.81
C LYS A 306 51.99 -86.75 -80.77
N LEU A 307 51.05 -86.99 -79.85
CA LEU A 307 50.31 -88.25 -79.76
C LEU A 307 49.47 -88.49 -81.01
N SER A 308 48.69 -87.51 -81.46
CA SER A 308 47.87 -87.61 -82.68
C SER A 308 48.73 -87.84 -83.93
N THR A 309 49.86 -87.16 -84.05
CA THR A 309 50.80 -87.39 -85.16
C THR A 309 51.35 -88.82 -85.13
N ALA A 310 51.71 -89.33 -83.94
CA ALA A 310 52.16 -90.71 -83.77
C ALA A 310 51.05 -91.71 -84.13
N GLU A 311 49.80 -91.44 -83.76
CA GLU A 311 48.62 -92.24 -84.13
C GLU A 311 48.39 -92.25 -85.64
N GLN A 312 48.36 -91.09 -86.29
CA GLN A 312 48.21 -91.00 -87.75
C GLN A 312 49.32 -91.74 -88.50
N ASN A 313 50.56 -91.69 -87.97
CA ASN A 313 51.67 -92.45 -88.55
C ASN A 313 51.50 -93.96 -88.38
N ARG A 314 51.03 -94.43 -87.21
CA ARG A 314 50.66 -95.84 -86.98
C ARG A 314 49.53 -96.27 -87.92
N GLU A 315 48.51 -95.45 -88.09
CA GLU A 315 47.37 -95.69 -88.98
C GLU A 315 47.83 -95.80 -90.45
N LYS A 316 48.69 -94.88 -90.91
CA LYS A 316 49.28 -94.93 -92.25
C LYS A 316 50.08 -96.21 -92.48
N GLU A 317 50.87 -96.64 -91.51
CA GLU A 317 51.60 -97.91 -91.59
C GLU A 317 50.66 -99.12 -91.60
N LEU A 318 49.58 -99.11 -90.81
CA LEU A 318 48.54 -100.13 -90.84
C LEU A 318 47.85 -100.17 -92.21
N GLN A 319 47.50 -99.02 -92.76
CA GLN A 319 46.87 -98.89 -94.08
C GLN A 319 47.78 -99.39 -95.19
N LYS A 320 49.08 -99.08 -95.15
CA LYS A 320 50.08 -99.64 -96.08
C LYS A 320 50.11 -101.17 -96.02
N LYS A 321 50.07 -101.74 -94.80
CA LYS A 321 50.01 -103.20 -94.61
C LYS A 321 48.71 -103.80 -95.18
N LEU A 322 47.56 -103.16 -94.94
CA LEU A 322 46.27 -103.59 -95.50
C LEU A 322 46.23 -103.50 -97.02
N ASP A 323 46.76 -102.43 -97.62
CA ASP A 323 46.80 -102.27 -99.07
C ASP A 323 47.77 -103.25 -99.73
N ALA A 324 48.86 -103.61 -99.06
CA ALA A 324 49.72 -104.71 -99.50
C ALA A 324 48.94 -106.03 -99.52
N ILE A 325 48.20 -106.36 -98.45
CA ILE A 325 47.34 -107.54 -98.39
C ILE A 325 46.29 -107.52 -99.53
N ARG A 326 45.58 -106.41 -99.73
CA ARG A 326 44.59 -106.25 -100.82
C ARG A 326 45.21 -106.39 -102.21
N LYS A 327 46.45 -105.93 -102.42
CA LYS A 327 47.18 -106.14 -103.69
C LYS A 327 47.52 -107.61 -103.89
N HIS A 328 47.94 -108.31 -102.83
CA HIS A 328 48.17 -109.75 -102.88
C HIS A 328 46.87 -110.52 -103.17
N GLU A 329 45.74 -110.13 -102.56
CA GLU A 329 44.42 -110.68 -102.90
C GLU A 329 44.01 -110.43 -104.35
N ARG A 330 44.16 -109.20 -104.86
CA ARG A 330 43.87 -108.89 -106.27
C ARG A 330 44.74 -109.70 -107.24
N ARG A 331 46.01 -109.90 -106.91
CA ARG A 331 46.89 -110.77 -107.69
C ARG A 331 46.42 -112.23 -107.63
N ALA A 332 46.04 -112.72 -106.46
CA ALA A 332 45.48 -114.06 -106.31
C ALA A 332 44.18 -114.22 -107.12
N GLU A 333 43.31 -113.20 -107.13
CA GLU A 333 42.08 -113.19 -107.92
C GLU A 333 42.35 -113.18 -109.43
N LEU A 334 43.28 -112.36 -109.91
CA LEU A 334 43.74 -112.38 -111.30
C LEU A 334 44.27 -113.76 -111.71
N VAL A 335 45.02 -114.43 -110.83
CA VAL A 335 45.47 -115.80 -111.06
C VAL A 335 44.28 -116.77 -111.12
N ARG A 336 43.26 -116.62 -110.25
CA ARG A 336 42.02 -117.40 -110.32
C ARG A 336 41.25 -117.16 -111.63
N GLN A 337 41.13 -115.91 -112.07
CA GLN A 337 40.48 -115.55 -113.34
C GLN A 337 41.25 -116.05 -114.56
N ASN A 338 42.58 -115.95 -114.57
CA ASN A 338 43.42 -116.51 -115.64
C ASN A 338 43.33 -118.04 -115.68
N LYS A 339 43.25 -118.69 -114.52
CA LYS A 339 43.00 -120.14 -114.41
C LYS A 339 41.62 -120.50 -114.97
N ALA A 340 40.58 -119.73 -114.64
CA ALA A 340 39.21 -119.93 -115.16
C ALA A 340 39.12 -119.65 -116.68
N ALA A 341 39.80 -118.63 -117.20
CA ALA A 341 39.86 -118.30 -118.61
C ALA A 341 40.62 -119.37 -119.43
N LEU A 342 41.65 -120.00 -118.85
CA LEU A 342 42.32 -121.17 -119.43
C LEU A 342 41.41 -122.42 -119.42
N ALA A 343 40.56 -122.58 -118.40
CA ALA A 343 39.55 -123.63 -118.37
C ALA A 343 38.43 -123.42 -119.42
N GLN A 344 38.06 -122.17 -119.73
CA GLN A 344 37.12 -121.87 -120.82
C GLN A 344 37.75 -121.93 -122.22
N LYS A 345 39.07 -121.69 -122.37
CA LYS A 345 39.79 -121.86 -123.64
C LYS A 345 40.15 -123.31 -123.99
N SER A 346 40.09 -124.23 -123.02
CA SER A 346 40.36 -125.65 -123.26
C SER A 346 39.13 -126.44 -123.71
N ASP A 347 37.96 -125.81 -123.88
CA ASP A 347 36.72 -126.45 -124.34
C ASP A 347 36.27 -126.00 -125.76
N VAL A 348 37.14 -125.28 -126.50
CA VAL A 348 36.92 -124.98 -127.93
C VAL A 348 38.22 -125.19 -128.69
N THR A 349 38.54 -126.46 -128.91
CA THR A 349 39.31 -126.88 -130.08
C THR A 349 38.58 -128.05 -130.73
N ALA A 350 37.46 -127.78 -131.42
CA ALA A 350 36.94 -128.65 -132.49
C ALA A 350 35.68 -128.05 -133.17
N SER A 351 35.69 -128.12 -134.50
CA SER A 351 34.57 -127.98 -135.46
C SER A 351 34.25 -126.56 -135.94
N SER A 352 34.30 -126.19 -137.22
CA SER A 352 34.70 -126.82 -138.50
C SER A 352 34.38 -125.79 -139.60
N GLY A 353 35.17 -125.73 -140.68
CA GLY A 353 34.77 -125.10 -141.95
C GLY A 353 35.48 -123.79 -142.28
#